data_AF-A0A9D6SJ48-F1
#
_entry.id   AF-A0A9D6SJ48-F1
#
_cell.length_a   1.000
_cell.length_b   1.000
_cell.length_c   1.000
_cell.angle_alpha   90.00
_cell.angle_beta   90.00
_cell.angle_gamma   90.00
#
_symmetry.space_group_name_H-M   'P 1'
#
loop_
_entity.id
_entity.type
_entity.pdbx_description
1 polymer ?
#
loop_
_entity_poly.entity_id
_entity_poly.type
_entity_poly.pdbx_seq_one_letter_code
_entity_poly.pdbx_strand_id
1 'polypeptide(L)'
;MCLLCQNPAARIELANSLHDYRWSDLVCRVIYQIVCSSPQISPEQLRSQLPTRLTNAGFPDFAWEGLFLPNTCSVQEAETLLRELQAPPSS
;
A
#
# COMPACT_ATOMS: atom_id res chain seq x y z
N MET A 1 3.29 0.97 13.08
CA MET A 1 3.69 1.86 11.96
C MET A 1 3.87 0.93 10.77
N CYS A 2 3.10 1.04 9.69
CA CYS A 2 3.10 0.03 8.63
C CYS A 2 4.49 -0.07 7.97
N LEU A 3 5.08 -1.27 7.95
CA LEU A 3 6.44 -1.55 7.44
C LEU A 3 6.64 -1.12 5.99
N LEU A 4 5.58 -1.17 5.18
CA LEU A 4 5.57 -0.74 3.78
C LEU A 4 5.83 0.77 3.64
N CYS A 5 5.47 1.56 4.64
CA CYS A 5 5.75 2.99 4.62
C CYS A 5 7.17 3.31 5.08
N GLN A 6 7.82 2.44 5.86
CA GLN A 6 9.12 2.73 6.48
C GLN A 6 10.32 2.22 5.69
N ASN A 7 10.15 1.16 4.89
CA ASN A 7 11.26 0.52 4.19
C ASN A 7 11.13 0.67 2.66
N PRO A 8 11.99 1.46 2.00
CA PRO A 8 11.95 1.63 0.55
C PRO A 8 12.21 0.32 -0.21
N ALA A 9 13.03 -0.59 0.32
CA ALA A 9 13.27 -1.90 -0.28
C ALA A 9 12.01 -2.79 -0.21
N ALA A 10 11.27 -2.72 0.91
CA ALA A 10 10.00 -3.44 1.04
C ALA A 10 8.94 -2.92 0.04
N ARG A 11 8.97 -1.64 -0.34
CA ARG A 11 8.09 -1.09 -1.38
C ARG A 11 8.40 -1.65 -2.76
N ILE A 12 9.68 -1.86 -3.07
CA ILE A 12 10.11 -2.43 -4.36
C ILE A 12 9.68 -3.89 -4.45
N GLU A 13 9.92 -4.66 -3.39
CA GLU A 13 9.50 -6.07 -3.32
C GLU A 13 7.97 -6.22 -3.41
N LEU A 14 7.24 -5.33 -2.73
CA LEU A 14 5.77 -5.24 -2.84
C LEU A 14 5.34 -4.92 -4.29
N ALA A 15 6.00 -3.94 -4.92
CA ALA A 15 5.70 -3.51 -6.28
C ALA A 15 5.89 -4.65 -7.29
N ASN A 16 6.92 -5.47 -7.09
CA ASN A 16 7.18 -6.65 -7.92
C ASN A 16 6.17 -7.77 -7.62
N SER A 17 5.82 -7.99 -6.36
CA SER A 17 4.96 -9.09 -5.93
C SER A 17 3.48 -8.89 -6.27
N LEU A 18 2.99 -7.65 -6.22
CA LEU A 18 1.59 -7.31 -6.47
C LEU A 18 1.36 -6.67 -7.84
N HIS A 19 2.35 -6.69 -8.73
CA HIS A 19 2.26 -6.20 -10.11
C HIS A 19 1.07 -6.81 -10.86
N ASP A 20 0.90 -8.14 -10.78
CA ASP A 20 -0.17 -8.89 -11.44
C ASP A 20 -1.44 -9.06 -10.57
N TYR A 21 -1.45 -8.48 -9.37
CA TYR A 21 -2.59 -8.65 -8.47
C TYR A 21 -3.84 -7.96 -9.04
N ARG A 22 -4.92 -8.73 -9.18
CA ARG A 22 -6.20 -8.21 -9.66
C ARG A 22 -6.94 -7.53 -8.50
N TRP A 23 -6.67 -6.24 -8.32
CA TRP A 23 -7.34 -5.40 -7.33
C TRP A 23 -8.86 -5.41 -7.54
N SER A 24 -9.60 -5.90 -6.54
CA SER A 24 -11.06 -5.84 -6.53
C SER A 24 -11.59 -4.44 -6.24
N ASP A 25 -10.80 -3.67 -5.49
CA ASP A 25 -11.13 -2.32 -5.07
C ASP A 25 -10.19 -1.30 -5.75
N LEU A 26 -10.80 -0.33 -6.44
CA LEU A 26 -10.06 0.64 -7.26
C LEU A 26 -9.23 1.60 -6.39
N VAL A 27 -9.72 1.97 -5.20
CA VAL A 27 -8.97 2.87 -4.32
C VAL A 27 -7.73 2.18 -3.75
N CYS A 28 -7.81 0.89 -3.42
CA CYS A 28 -6.65 0.09 -3.04
C CYS A 28 -5.60 0.04 -4.15
N ARG A 29 -6.02 -0.13 -5.42
CA ARG A 29 -5.12 -0.08 -6.57
C ARG A 29 -4.41 1.27 -6.70
N VAL A 30 -5.16 2.36 -6.55
CA VAL A 30 -4.61 3.72 -6.66
C VAL A 30 -3.62 3.99 -5.53
N ILE A 31 -3.94 3.61 -4.29
CA ILE A 31 -3.01 3.71 -3.15
C ILE A 31 -1.73 2.94 -3.45
N TYR A 32 -1.85 1.70 -3.91
CA TYR A 32 -0.71 0.88 -4.30
C TYR A 32 0.15 1.57 -5.38
N GLN A 33 -0.47 2.11 -6.43
CA GLN A 33 0.26 2.83 -7.47
C GLN A 33 0.98 4.06 -6.94
N ILE A 34 0.35 4.84 -6.04
CA ILE A 34 0.97 6.02 -5.43
C ILE A 34 2.18 5.61 -4.58
N VAL A 35 2.06 4.54 -3.79
CA VAL A 35 3.14 4.02 -2.95
C VAL A 35 4.31 3.49 -3.80
N CYS A 36 4.01 2.75 -4.87
CA CYS A 36 5.02 2.14 -5.74
C CYS A 36 5.69 3.14 -6.69
N SER A 37 4.98 4.20 -7.12
CA SER A 37 5.54 5.25 -7.98
C SER A 37 6.56 6.15 -7.26
N SER A 38 6.77 5.94 -5.97
CA SER A 38 7.51 6.84 -5.09
C SER A 38 8.31 6.07 -4.02
N PRO A 39 9.21 5.16 -4.44
CA PRO A 39 9.95 4.32 -3.50
C PRO A 39 10.93 5.12 -2.64
N GLN A 40 11.37 6.28 -3.11
CA GLN A 40 12.38 7.12 -2.44
C GLN A 40 11.77 8.13 -1.45
N ILE A 41 10.44 8.21 -1.36
CA ILE A 41 9.75 9.19 -0.53
C ILE A 41 9.60 8.68 0.89
N SER A 42 10.03 9.47 1.87
CA SER A 42 9.87 9.14 3.30
C SER A 42 8.40 8.89 3.68
N PRO A 43 8.12 8.03 4.67
CA PRO A 43 6.75 7.76 5.15
C PRO A 43 5.95 9.03 5.45
N GLU A 44 6.58 10.04 6.05
CA GLU A 44 5.94 11.31 6.40
C GLU A 44 5.54 12.11 5.15
N GLN A 45 6.42 12.15 4.16
CA GLN A 45 6.15 12.82 2.89
C GLN A 45 5.07 12.08 2.09
N LEU A 46 5.07 10.75 2.12
CA LEU A 46 4.01 9.95 1.52
C LEU A 46 2.66 10.26 2.21
N ARG A 47 2.62 10.30 3.54
CA ARG A 47 1.42 10.64 4.32
C ARG A 47 0.89 12.05 3.99
N SER A 48 1.79 13.01 3.80
CA SER A 48 1.44 14.39 3.41
C SER A 48 0.89 14.47 1.98
N GLN A 49 1.42 13.67 1.05
CA GLN A 49 1.03 13.70 -0.36
C GLN A 49 -0.16 12.81 -0.71
N LEU A 50 -0.38 11.71 0.03
CA LEU A 50 -1.43 10.74 -0.22
C LEU A 50 -2.83 11.36 -0.37
N PRO A 51 -3.30 12.24 0.54
CA PRO A 51 -4.61 12.90 0.39
C PRO A 51 -4.75 13.62 -0.95
N THR A 52 -3.78 14.48 -1.27
CA THR A 52 -3.78 15.25 -2.52
C THR A 52 -3.78 14.34 -3.75
N ARG A 53 -3.00 13.24 -3.71
CA ARG A 53 -2.93 12.26 -4.80
C ARG A 53 -4.24 11.48 -4.95
N LEU A 54 -4.89 11.11 -3.85
CA LEU A 54 -6.19 10.43 -3.86
C LEU A 54 -7.30 11.34 -4.38
N THR A 55 -7.36 12.59 -3.93
CA THR A 55 -8.29 13.60 -4.46
C THR A 55 -8.11 13.78 -5.97
N ASN A 56 -6.87 13.92 -6.45
CA ASN A 56 -6.59 14.04 -7.89
C ASN A 56 -6.93 12.76 -8.68
N ALA A 57 -6.94 11.61 -8.03
CA ALA A 57 -7.35 10.33 -8.61
C ALA A 57 -8.88 10.08 -8.54
N GLY A 58 -9.66 11.03 -8.00
CA GLY A 58 -11.12 10.94 -7.90
C GLY A 58 -11.63 10.32 -6.59
N PHE A 59 -10.79 10.23 -5.55
CA PHE A 59 -11.13 9.69 -4.23
C PHE A 59 -11.00 10.75 -3.11
N PRO A 60 -11.74 11.87 -3.16
CA PRO A 60 -11.64 12.93 -2.15
C PRO A 60 -12.16 12.50 -0.76
N ASP A 61 -13.16 11.64 -0.71
CA ASP A 61 -13.82 11.20 0.53
C ASP A 61 -13.18 9.96 1.17
N PHE A 62 -12.06 9.47 0.63
CA PHE A 62 -11.42 8.28 1.17
C PHE A 62 -10.71 8.57 2.49
N ALA A 63 -11.09 7.87 3.56
CA ALA A 63 -10.51 7.98 4.89
C ALA A 63 -9.10 7.36 4.98
N TRP A 64 -8.11 8.02 4.39
CA TRP A 64 -6.71 7.55 4.32
C TRP A 64 -5.97 7.55 5.65
N GLU A 65 -6.44 8.32 6.64
CA GLU A 65 -5.78 8.47 7.94
C GLU A 65 -5.65 7.11 8.67
N GLY A 66 -6.61 6.21 8.45
CA GLY A 66 -6.62 4.85 9.00
C GLY A 66 -5.48 3.96 8.49
N LEU A 67 -4.95 4.22 7.28
CA LEU A 67 -3.86 3.43 6.69
C LEU A 67 -2.53 3.61 7.44
N PHE A 68 -2.35 4.75 8.09
CA PHE A 68 -1.12 5.11 8.80
C PHE A 68 -1.24 4.96 10.31
N LEU A 69 -2.36 4.46 10.81
CA LEU A 69 -2.46 4.09 12.22
C LEU A 69 -1.40 3.04 12.55
N PRO A 70 -0.87 3.01 13.78
CA PRO A 70 0.00 1.95 14.21
C PRO A 70 -0.75 0.62 14.19
N ASN A 71 -0.72 -0.07 13.06
CA ASN A 71 -1.17 -1.45 12.98
C ASN A 71 -0.30 -2.28 13.92
N THR A 72 -0.95 -3.12 14.72
CA THR A 72 -0.34 -4.18 15.53
C THR A 72 0.20 -5.32 14.68
N CYS A 73 0.02 -5.24 13.36
CA CYS A 73 0.47 -6.23 12.40
C CYS A 73 1.99 -6.32 12.42
N SER A 74 2.49 -7.47 12.86
CA SER A 74 3.89 -7.83 12.89
C SER A 74 4.44 -8.00 11.47
N VAL A 75 5.76 -7.95 11.30
CA VAL A 75 6.41 -8.18 9.99
C VAL A 75 5.96 -9.50 9.38
N GLN A 76 5.93 -10.57 10.18
CA GLN A 76 5.52 -11.90 9.76
C GLN A 76 4.05 -11.96 9.32
N GLU A 77 3.17 -11.21 9.99
CA GLU A 77 1.74 -11.15 9.62
C GLU A 77 1.58 -10.41 8.28
N ALA A 78 2.31 -9.30 8.09
CA ALA A 78 2.31 -8.59 6.81
C ALA A 78 2.84 -9.45 5.66
N GLU A 79 3.95 -10.17 5.86
CA GLU A 79 4.48 -11.10 4.86
C GLU A 79 3.53 -12.26 4.57
N THR A 80 2.83 -12.78 5.58
CA THR A 80 1.82 -13.84 5.40
C THR A 80 0.65 -13.34 4.57
N LEU A 81 0.13 -12.16 4.90
CA LEU A 81 -0.94 -11.52 4.11
C LEU A 81 -0.51 -11.27 2.67
N LEU A 82 0.75 -10.87 2.43
CA LEU A 82 1.27 -10.71 1.07
C LEU A 82 1.36 -12.02 0.30
N ARG A 83 1.71 -13.13 0.96
CA ARG A 83 1.69 -14.46 0.34
C ARG A 83 0.27 -14.90 0.00
N GLU A 84 -0.68 -14.69 0.91
CA GLU A 84 -2.09 -15.01 0.70
C GLU A 84 -2.68 -14.21 -0.48
N LEU A 85 -2.31 -12.94 -0.62
CA LEU A 85 -2.73 -12.11 -1.76
C LEU A 85 -2.11 -12.56 -3.09
N GLN A 86 -0.93 -13.17 -3.06
CA GLN A 86 -0.27 -13.72 -4.25
C GLN A 86 -0.76 -15.12 -4.61
N ALA A 87 -1.31 -15.86 -3.65
CA ALA A 87 -1.87 -17.18 -3.91
C ALA A 87 -3.14 -17.02 -4.78
N PRO A 88 -3.27 -17.75 -5.90
CA PRO A 88 -4.53 -17.79 -6.63
C PRO A 88 -5.63 -18.31 -5.68
N PRO A 89 -6.88 -17.81 -5.79
CA PRO A 89 -7.97 -18.33 -4.98
C PRO A 89 -8.08 -19.83 -5.25
N SER A 90 -7.68 -20.64 -4.26
CA SER A 90 -7.86 -22.08 -4.31
C SER A 90 -9.36 -22.33 -4.30
N SER A 91 -9.88 -22.72 -5.47
CA SER A 91 -11.26 -23.19 -5.66
C SER A 91 -11.43 -24.61 -5.11
#